data_AF-A0A8T5ADN4-F1
#
_entry.id   AF-A0A8T5ADN4-F1
#
_cell.length_a   1.000
_cell.length_b   1.000
_cell.length_c   1.000
_cell.angle_alpha   90.00
_cell.angle_beta   90.00
_cell.angle_gamma   90.00
#
_symmetry.space_group_name_H-M   'P 1'
#
loop_
_entity.id
_entity.type
_entity.pdbx_description
1 polymer ?
#
loop_
_entity_poly.entity_id
_entity_poly.type
_entity_poly.pdbx_seq_one_letter_code
_entity_poly.pdbx_strand_id
1 'polypeptide(L)'
;MLAPISFGLWQVRIADALLPLSMIFGIPCALGLSLGCIIGNVYGGLGPIDIVGGSIANFIACIIAYEIGRRGGVAARFLGSLTETVIITVIVGGYLSYLLDVPIELSIIGVLLGSVIAINLVGFALEEILRRVYASQIRR
;
A
#
# COMPACT_ATOMS: atom_id res chain seq x y z
N MET A 1 18.05 -7.10 5.30
CA MET A 1 17.72 -7.80 6.56
C MET A 1 16.41 -7.26 7.17
N LEU A 2 15.28 -7.39 6.43
CA LEU A 2 13.89 -7.19 6.91
C LEU A 2 12.95 -8.30 6.36
N ALA A 3 13.49 -9.25 5.60
CA ALA A 3 12.73 -10.30 4.91
C ALA A 3 11.77 -11.11 5.81
N PRO A 4 12.09 -11.44 7.08
CA PRO A 4 11.18 -12.20 7.93
C PRO A 4 9.93 -11.41 8.35
N ILE A 5 10.04 -10.09 8.54
CA ILE A 5 8.92 -9.21 8.92
C ILE A 5 8.08 -8.86 7.70
N SER A 6 8.74 -8.77 6.54
CA SER A 6 8.11 -8.40 5.28
C SER A 6 7.58 -9.59 4.48
N PHE A 7 7.72 -10.86 4.87
CA PHE A 7 7.25 -12.01 4.07
C PHE A 7 6.76 -13.22 4.90
N GLY A 8 6.47 -13.04 6.19
CA GLY A 8 5.85 -14.06 7.05
C GLY A 8 4.32 -14.01 7.04
N LEU A 9 3.67 -14.93 7.76
CA LEU A 9 2.20 -14.92 7.96
C LEU A 9 1.70 -13.59 8.56
N TRP A 10 2.48 -13.01 9.46
CA TRP A 10 2.25 -11.70 10.09
C TRP A 10 3.15 -10.64 9.45
N GLN A 11 2.85 -10.30 8.20
CA GLN A 11 3.67 -9.41 7.40
C GLN A 11 3.24 -7.95 7.53
N VAL A 12 4.17 -7.08 7.88
CA VAL A 12 3.97 -5.62 7.81
C VAL A 12 4.83 -5.08 6.66
N ARG A 13 4.19 -4.79 5.52
CA ARG A 13 4.85 -4.12 4.39
C ARG A 13 5.02 -2.64 4.71
N ILE A 14 6.16 -2.28 5.29
CA ILE A 14 6.50 -0.87 5.57
C ILE A 14 6.44 -0.01 4.30
N ALA A 15 6.76 -0.60 3.14
CA ALA A 15 6.65 0.07 1.84
C ALA A 15 5.24 0.56 1.53
N ASP A 16 4.19 -0.12 2.03
CA ASP A 16 2.80 0.25 1.78
C ASP A 16 2.42 1.57 2.48
N ALA A 17 3.18 1.99 3.50
CA ALA A 17 3.00 3.30 4.12
C ALA A 17 3.26 4.47 3.14
N LEU A 18 3.90 4.21 2.00
CA LEU A 18 4.12 5.22 0.98
C LEU A 18 2.96 5.35 -0.02
N LEU A 19 2.03 4.39 -0.06
CA LEU A 19 0.92 4.37 -1.02
C LEU A 19 -0.01 5.58 -0.90
N PRO A 20 -0.39 6.05 0.31
CA PRO A 20 -1.23 7.23 0.44
C PRO A 20 -0.63 8.51 -0.17
N LEU A 21 0.69 8.59 -0.37
CA LEU A 21 1.33 9.73 -1.04
C LEU A 21 0.87 9.87 -2.50
N SER A 22 0.37 8.80 -3.11
CA SER A 22 -0.24 8.83 -4.44
C SER A 22 -1.41 9.84 -4.52
N MET A 23 -2.10 10.11 -3.40
CA MET A 23 -3.17 11.10 -3.33
C MET A 23 -2.67 12.55 -3.46
N ILE A 24 -1.37 12.79 -3.25
CA ILE A 24 -0.74 14.11 -3.39
C ILE A 24 -0.09 14.24 -4.77
N PHE A 25 0.69 13.24 -5.16
CA PHE A 25 1.55 13.30 -6.35
C PHE A 25 0.95 12.63 -7.59
N GLY A 26 -0.15 11.91 -7.45
CA GLY A 26 -0.89 11.29 -8.54
C GLY A 26 -0.18 10.12 -9.22
N ILE A 27 -0.48 9.95 -10.51
CA ILE A 27 -0.05 8.82 -11.35
C ILE A 27 1.48 8.59 -11.35
N PRO A 28 2.35 9.63 -11.41
CA PRO A 28 3.80 9.42 -11.35
C PRO A 28 4.26 8.70 -10.07
N CYS A 29 3.63 9.00 -8.94
CA CYS A 29 3.92 8.34 -7.67
C CYS A 29 3.41 6.89 -7.67
N ALA A 30 2.21 6.64 -8.18
CA ALA A 30 1.69 5.29 -8.34
C ALA A 30 2.63 4.39 -9.17
N LEU A 31 3.17 4.92 -10.29
CA LEU A 31 4.15 4.22 -11.11
C LEU A 31 5.46 3.96 -10.35
N GLY A 32 6.00 4.96 -9.67
CA GLY A 32 7.24 4.83 -8.89
C GLY A 32 7.12 3.80 -7.76
N LEU A 33 6.00 3.80 -7.04
CA LEU A 33 5.71 2.85 -5.97
C LEU A 33 5.51 1.43 -6.50
N SER A 34 4.89 1.28 -7.66
CA SER A 34 4.74 -0.02 -8.33
C SER A 34 6.09 -0.57 -8.78
N LEU A 35 6.95 0.26 -9.37
CA LEU A 35 8.33 -0.14 -9.72
C LEU A 35 9.14 -0.51 -8.47
N GLY A 36 9.00 0.25 -7.38
CA GLY A 36 9.60 -0.07 -6.09
C GLY A 36 9.10 -1.41 -5.54
N CYS A 37 7.82 -1.72 -5.71
CA CYS A 37 7.23 -3.02 -5.34
C CYS A 37 7.83 -4.16 -6.16
N ILE A 38 7.99 -4.00 -7.48
CA ILE A 38 8.66 -5.00 -8.34
C ILE A 38 10.05 -5.30 -7.78
N ILE A 39 10.86 -4.26 -7.54
CA ILE A 39 12.22 -4.42 -7.04
C ILE A 39 12.20 -5.09 -5.65
N GLY A 40 11.33 -4.63 -4.76
CA GLY A 40 11.18 -5.19 -3.41
C GLY A 40 10.81 -6.68 -3.42
N ASN A 41 9.88 -7.08 -4.27
CA ASN A 41 9.40 -8.47 -4.36
C ASN A 41 10.42 -9.38 -5.09
N VAL A 42 11.22 -8.84 -6.01
CA VAL A 42 12.37 -9.57 -6.60
C VAL A 42 13.37 -9.95 -5.52
N TYR A 43 13.70 -9.05 -4.59
CA TYR A 43 14.56 -9.36 -3.45
C TYR A 43 13.85 -10.16 -2.34
N GLY A 44 12.52 -10.14 -2.33
CA GLY A 44 11.67 -10.87 -1.38
C GLY A 44 11.62 -12.37 -1.61
N GLY A 45 11.78 -12.81 -2.87
CA GLY A 45 11.93 -14.22 -3.20
C GLY A 45 10.66 -15.07 -3.06
N LEU A 46 9.48 -14.46 -2.87
CA LEU A 46 8.18 -15.17 -2.83
C LEU A 46 7.68 -15.65 -4.20
N GLY A 47 8.41 -15.36 -5.27
CA GLY A 47 8.13 -15.84 -6.62
C GLY A 47 7.52 -14.80 -7.56
N PRO A 48 7.37 -15.14 -8.85
CA PRO A 48 6.92 -14.20 -9.89
C PRO A 48 5.49 -13.72 -9.70
N ILE A 49 4.64 -14.53 -9.04
CA ILE A 49 3.25 -14.17 -8.73
C ILE A 49 3.20 -12.99 -7.75
N ASP A 50 4.04 -12.96 -6.72
CA ASP A 50 4.10 -11.85 -5.77
C ASP A 50 4.66 -10.58 -6.43
N ILE A 51 5.65 -10.71 -7.32
CA ILE A 51 6.23 -9.59 -8.07
C ILE A 51 5.17 -8.90 -8.93
N VAL A 52 4.46 -9.67 -9.76
CA VAL A 52 3.46 -9.12 -10.68
C VAL A 52 2.18 -8.74 -9.94
N GLY A 53 1.66 -9.64 -9.12
CA GLY A 53 0.40 -9.44 -8.38
C GLY A 53 0.48 -8.28 -7.39
N GLY A 54 1.55 -8.19 -6.60
CA GLY A 54 1.75 -7.09 -5.66
C GLY A 54 1.89 -5.74 -6.34
N SER A 55 2.62 -5.68 -7.45
CA SER A 55 2.82 -4.42 -8.19
C SER A 55 1.54 -3.93 -8.86
N ILE A 56 0.74 -4.84 -9.42
CA ILE A 56 -0.58 -4.51 -9.98
C ILE A 56 -1.53 -4.06 -8.87
N ALA A 57 -1.53 -4.74 -7.72
CA ALA A 57 -2.35 -4.37 -6.57
C ALA A 57 -2.02 -2.94 -6.10
N ASN A 58 -0.73 -2.63 -5.94
CA ASN A 58 -0.27 -1.31 -5.52
C ASN A 58 -0.63 -0.22 -6.53
N PHE A 59 -0.50 -0.51 -7.83
CA PHE A 59 -0.87 0.44 -8.89
C PHE A 59 -2.36 0.77 -8.87
N ILE A 60 -3.22 -0.26 -8.80
CA ILE A 60 -4.68 -0.12 -8.75
C ILE A 60 -5.10 0.63 -7.48
N ALA A 61 -4.53 0.25 -6.33
CA ALA A 61 -4.77 0.89 -5.05
C ALA A 61 -4.48 2.39 -5.12
N CYS A 62 -3.28 2.76 -5.60
CA CYS A 62 -2.86 4.16 -5.70
C CYS A 62 -3.74 4.99 -6.66
N ILE A 63 -4.14 4.43 -7.81
CA ILE A 63 -4.99 5.17 -8.77
C ILE A 63 -6.36 5.44 -8.18
N ILE A 64 -6.99 4.43 -7.58
CA ILE A 64 -8.33 4.58 -6.98
C ILE A 64 -8.27 5.55 -5.80
N ALA A 65 -7.26 5.39 -4.93
CA ALA A 65 -7.02 6.29 -3.81
C ALA A 65 -6.80 7.74 -4.25
N TYR A 66 -6.02 7.95 -5.31
CA TYR A 66 -5.81 9.27 -5.89
C TYR A 66 -7.13 9.90 -6.36
N GLU A 67 -7.99 9.16 -7.07
CA GLU A 67 -9.25 9.72 -7.55
C GLU A 67 -10.20 10.09 -6.39
N ILE A 68 -10.24 9.26 -5.34
CA ILE A 68 -11.03 9.52 -4.12
C ILE A 68 -10.47 10.72 -3.35
N GLY A 69 -9.15 10.77 -3.16
CA GLY A 69 -8.47 11.75 -2.31
C GLY A 69 -8.22 13.12 -2.96
N ARG A 70 -8.19 13.21 -4.30
CA ARG A 70 -7.77 14.43 -5.02
C ARG A 70 -8.65 15.65 -4.75
N ARG A 71 -9.97 15.44 -4.64
CA ARG A 71 -10.97 16.53 -4.58
C ARG A 71 -11.69 16.63 -3.23
N GLY A 72 -11.39 15.74 -2.30
CA GLY A 72 -12.13 15.63 -1.05
C GLY A 72 -11.40 16.19 0.17
N GLY A 73 -12.16 16.35 1.27
CA GLY A 73 -11.61 16.73 2.56
C GLY A 73 -10.81 15.60 3.24
N VAL A 74 -10.50 15.77 4.53
CA VAL A 74 -9.79 14.76 5.33
C VAL A 74 -10.51 13.40 5.30
N ALA A 75 -11.84 13.41 5.37
CA ALA A 75 -12.65 12.18 5.33
C ALA A 75 -12.50 11.39 4.02
N ALA A 76 -12.45 12.08 2.87
CA ALA A 76 -12.26 11.41 1.58
C ALA A 76 -10.85 10.80 1.47
N ARG A 77 -9.83 11.47 1.99
CA ARG A 77 -8.45 10.97 2.00
C ARG A 77 -8.30 9.74 2.91
N PHE A 78 -8.98 9.74 4.05
CA PHE A 78 -9.05 8.56 4.92
C PHE A 78 -9.81 7.40 4.25
N LEU A 79 -10.90 7.68 3.52
CA LEU A 79 -11.57 6.66 2.70
C LEU A 79 -10.66 6.14 1.58
N GLY A 80 -9.81 6.99 1.00
CA GLY A 80 -8.77 6.61 0.07
C GLY A 80 -7.79 5.59 0.68
N SER A 81 -7.24 5.87 1.86
CA SER A 81 -6.28 4.97 2.53
C SER A 81 -6.91 3.64 2.94
N LEU A 82 -8.19 3.68 3.35
CA LEU A 82 -8.97 2.49 3.63
C LEU A 82 -9.14 1.65 2.36
N THR A 83 -9.41 2.29 1.22
CA THR A 83 -9.56 1.62 -0.07
C THR A 83 -8.26 0.93 -0.50
N GLU A 84 -7.11 1.59 -0.33
CA GLU A 84 -5.79 0.96 -0.58
C GLU A 84 -5.60 -0.29 0.27
N THR A 85 -5.95 -0.20 1.56
CA THR A 85 -5.87 -1.31 2.51
C THR A 85 -6.73 -2.49 2.07
N VAL A 86 -7.97 -2.24 1.65
CA VAL A 86 -8.88 -3.28 1.18
C VAL A 86 -8.36 -3.96 -0.08
N ILE A 87 -7.92 -3.17 -1.07
CA ILE A 87 -7.40 -3.69 -2.34
C ILE A 87 -6.17 -4.58 -2.10
N ILE A 88 -5.23 -4.10 -1.29
CA ILE A 88 -4.02 -4.85 -0.96
C ILE A 88 -4.36 -6.12 -0.19
N THR A 89 -5.20 -6.01 0.84
CA THR A 89 -5.59 -7.18 1.65
C THR A 89 -6.25 -8.26 0.80
N VAL A 90 -7.18 -7.88 -0.09
CA VAL A 90 -7.92 -8.84 -0.92
C VAL A 90 -7.01 -9.48 -1.96
N ILE A 91 -6.23 -8.68 -2.69
CA ILE A 91 -5.39 -9.21 -3.77
C ILE A 91 -4.20 -9.98 -3.19
N VAL A 92 -3.45 -9.34 -2.29
CA VAL A 92 -2.23 -9.92 -1.69
C VAL A 92 -2.58 -11.08 -0.78
N GLY A 93 -3.52 -10.91 0.14
CA GLY A 93 -3.95 -12.00 1.02
C GLY A 93 -4.52 -13.18 0.23
N GLY A 94 -5.18 -12.91 -0.90
CA GLY A 94 -5.72 -13.95 -1.79
C GLY A 94 -4.65 -14.80 -2.47
N TYR A 95 -3.63 -14.19 -3.09
CA TYR A 95 -2.58 -14.99 -3.74
C TYR A 95 -1.55 -15.52 -2.73
N LEU A 96 -1.35 -14.85 -1.60
CA LEU A 96 -0.39 -15.26 -0.59
C LEU A 96 -0.83 -16.53 0.14
N SER A 97 -2.14 -16.76 0.30
CA SER A 97 -2.65 -18.03 0.81
C SER A 97 -2.26 -19.22 -0.07
N TYR A 98 -2.26 -19.02 -1.40
CA TYR A 98 -1.81 -20.02 -2.37
C TYR A 98 -0.29 -20.24 -2.33
N LEU A 99 0.50 -19.17 -2.17
CA LEU A 99 1.96 -19.28 -2.14
C LEU A 99 2.51 -19.91 -0.86
N LEU A 100 1.88 -19.65 0.29
CA LEU A 100 2.32 -20.13 1.60
C LEU A 100 1.62 -21.42 2.05
N ASP A 101 0.71 -21.98 1.24
CA ASP A 101 -0.11 -23.17 1.53
C ASP A 101 -0.82 -23.07 2.89
N VAL A 102 -1.44 -21.90 3.14
CA VAL A 102 -2.11 -21.58 4.41
C VAL A 102 -3.58 -21.23 4.17
N PRO A 103 -4.46 -21.43 5.18
CA PRO A 103 -5.85 -20.99 5.10
C PRO A 103 -5.97 -19.52 4.69
N ILE A 104 -6.90 -19.24 3.78
CA ILE A 104 -7.08 -17.90 3.20
C ILE A 104 -7.42 -16.86 4.27
N GLU A 105 -8.14 -17.27 5.32
CA GLU A 105 -8.51 -16.40 6.44
C GLU A 105 -7.26 -15.91 7.18
N LEU A 106 -6.28 -16.78 7.40
CA LEU A 106 -5.04 -16.42 8.09
C LEU A 106 -4.20 -15.45 7.25
N SER A 107 -4.12 -15.68 5.94
CA SER A 107 -3.39 -14.78 5.03
C SER A 107 -4.05 -13.40 4.94
N ILE A 108 -5.38 -13.36 4.77
CA ILE A 108 -6.15 -12.11 4.73
C ILE A 108 -6.02 -11.35 6.04
N ILE A 109 -6.16 -12.01 7.20
CA ILE A 109 -6.04 -11.34 8.50
C ILE A 109 -4.62 -10.82 8.73
N GLY A 110 -3.60 -11.61 8.37
CA GLY A 110 -2.20 -11.21 8.50
C GLY A 110 -1.87 -9.97 7.69
N VAL A 111 -2.25 -9.97 6.40
CA VAL A 111 -2.06 -8.82 5.51
C VAL A 111 -2.91 -7.63 5.97
N LEU A 112 -4.16 -7.84 6.38
CA LEU A 112 -5.06 -6.78 6.83
C LEU A 112 -4.46 -6.00 8.00
N LEU A 113 -3.97 -6.71 9.04
CA LEU A 113 -3.38 -6.04 10.21
C LEU A 113 -2.14 -5.24 9.81
N GLY A 114 -1.27 -5.81 8.98
CA GLY A 114 -0.07 -5.13 8.50
C GLY A 114 -0.40 -3.90 7.65
N SER A 115 -1.33 -4.02 6.72
CA SER A 115 -1.79 -2.94 5.85
C SER A 115 -2.52 -1.85 6.64
N VAL A 116 -3.32 -2.17 7.66
CA VAL A 116 -3.95 -1.15 8.52
C VAL A 116 -2.89 -0.31 9.23
N ILE A 117 -1.86 -0.95 9.80
CA ILE A 117 -0.78 -0.23 10.48
C ILE A 117 0.03 0.60 9.47
N ALA A 118 0.47 -0.01 8.36
CA ALA A 118 1.31 0.67 7.39
C ALA A 118 0.57 1.81 6.68
N ILE A 119 -0.63 1.56 6.16
CA ILE A 119 -1.36 2.48 5.27
C ILE A 119 -2.19 3.47 6.08
N ASN A 120 -3.07 3.00 6.98
CA ASN A 120 -4.01 3.89 7.67
C ASN A 120 -3.40 4.61 8.88
N LEU A 121 -2.44 4.02 9.57
CA LEU A 121 -1.80 4.68 10.70
C LEU A 121 -0.60 5.52 10.22
N VAL A 122 0.40 4.87 9.61
CA VAL A 122 1.65 5.54 9.24
C VAL A 122 1.48 6.34 7.95
N GLY A 123 0.95 5.73 6.90
CA GLY A 123 0.86 6.34 5.58
C GLY A 123 -0.11 7.52 5.53
N PHE A 124 -1.28 7.41 6.15
CA PHE A 124 -2.23 8.52 6.24
C PHE A 124 -1.69 9.70 7.07
N ALA A 125 -1.00 9.42 8.18
CA ALA A 125 -0.34 10.47 8.97
C ALA A 125 0.73 11.19 8.14
N LEU A 126 1.54 10.43 7.38
CA LEU A 126 2.54 10.97 6.48
C LEU A 126 1.91 11.82 5.36
N GLU A 127 0.82 11.35 4.74
CA GLU A 127 0.06 12.09 3.72
C GLU A 127 -0.43 13.44 4.25
N GLU A 128 -1.08 13.46 5.42
CA GLU A 128 -1.65 14.68 5.98
C GLU A 128 -0.56 15.68 6.37
N ILE A 129 0.55 15.21 6.96
CA ILE A 129 1.70 16.06 7.30
C ILE A 129 2.29 16.66 6.01
N LEU A 130 2.55 15.83 5.00
CA LEU A 130 3.18 16.28 3.77
C LEU A 130 2.29 17.24 2.99
N ARG A 131 0.97 16.99 2.95
CA ARG A 131 0.01 17.89 2.32
C ARG A 131 0.00 19.26 2.97
N ARG A 132 0.10 19.33 4.31
CA ARG A 132 0.20 20.61 5.04
C ARG A 132 1.47 21.37 4.67
N VAL A 133 2.61 20.67 4.61
CA VAL A 133 3.89 21.27 4.21
C VAL A 133 3.82 21.80 2.78
N TYR A 134 3.31 21.01 1.83
CA TYR A 134 3.16 21.44 0.44
C TYR A 134 2.20 22.62 0.28
N ALA A 135 1.07 22.61 0.98
CA ALA A 135 0.12 23.73 0.98
C ALA A 135 0.75 25.02 1.53
N SER A 136 1.67 24.90 2.50
CA SER A 136 2.39 26.06 3.06
C SER A 136 3.43 26.65 2.13
N GLN A 137 4.06 25.84 1.27
CA GLN A 137 5.06 26.31 0.30
C GLN A 137 4.46 27.07 -0.88
N ILE A 138 3.30 26.63 -1.40
CA ILE A 138 2.60 27.30 -2.51
C ILE A 138 2.06 28.69 -2.11
N ARG A 139 1.96 28.96 -0.81
CA ARG A 139 1.47 30.24 -0.27
C ARG A 139 2.56 31.29 -0.04
N ARG A 140 3.81 30.98 -0.32
CA ARG A 140 4.95 31.93 -0.36
C ARG A 140 5.29 32.28 -1.79
#